data_AF-G8JVS5-F1
#
_entry.id   AF-G8JVS5-F1
#
_cell.length_a   1.000
_cell.length_b   1.000
_cell.length_c   1.000
_cell.angle_alpha   90.00
_cell.angle_beta   90.00
_cell.angle_gamma   90.00
#
_symmetry.space_group_name_H-M   'P 1'
#
loop_
_entity.id
_entity.type
_entity.pdbx_description
1 polymer ?
#
loop_
_entity_poly.entity_id
_entity_poly.type
_entity_poly.pdbx_seq_one_letter_code
_entity_poly.pdbx_strand_id
1 'polypeptide(L)'
;MAERSTDTAFAPHHMENGDIPDHKDGRKNSAITSPIVLDDYTGEVLVKKATGKSKIRKGQSEEDYQDQLVQFFQCGQGPVRTEVGWMDKLCLENHNYDISIKQERQKLTSYCQRLYFNKKFHESHEFALKLLELYRPMDKKNKMVKEIEELEYIIKNSKEKQSFT
;
A
#
# COMPACT_ATOMS: atom_id res chain seq x y z
N MET A 1 81.17 -1.99 -18.30
CA MET A 1 80.71 -3.36 -18.67
C MET A 1 79.48 -3.63 -17.82
N ALA A 2 78.23 -3.82 -18.28
CA ALA A 2 77.56 -4.02 -19.58
C ALA A 2 76.12 -3.42 -19.43
N GLU A 3 75.51 -2.71 -20.40
CA GLU A 3 74.59 -3.21 -21.48
C GLU A 3 73.49 -4.18 -20.98
N ARG A 4 72.16 -4.12 -21.22
CA ARG A 4 71.17 -3.51 -22.17
C ARG A 4 69.80 -3.42 -21.42
N SER A 5 68.85 -2.49 -21.65
CA SER A 5 67.93 -2.20 -22.77
C SER A 5 66.88 -3.28 -23.15
N THR A 6 65.63 -2.79 -23.29
CA THR A 6 64.39 -3.24 -23.99
C THR A 6 63.32 -4.13 -23.32
N ASP A 7 62.13 -3.52 -23.18
CA ASP A 7 60.75 -3.97 -23.50
C ASP A 7 60.32 -5.41 -23.23
N THR A 8 59.23 -5.58 -22.46
CA THR A 8 58.07 -6.38 -22.90
C THR A 8 56.79 -5.88 -22.21
N ALA A 9 55.78 -5.59 -23.02
CA ALA A 9 54.45 -5.16 -22.65
C ALA A 9 53.74 -6.10 -21.66
N PHE A 10 53.16 -5.56 -20.59
CA PHE A 10 52.16 -6.27 -19.79
C PHE A 10 50.83 -6.24 -20.55
N ALA A 11 50.56 -7.33 -21.28
CA ALA A 11 49.28 -7.57 -21.91
C ALA A 11 48.15 -7.60 -20.85
N PRO A 12 46.92 -7.16 -21.19
CA PRO A 12 45.79 -7.27 -20.30
C PRO A 12 45.43 -8.74 -20.13
N HIS A 13 45.51 -9.25 -18.90
CA HIS A 13 44.97 -10.56 -18.57
C HIS A 13 43.45 -10.51 -18.77
N HIS A 14 43.01 -11.07 -19.89
CA HIS A 14 41.65 -11.50 -20.11
C HIS A 14 41.36 -12.58 -19.06
N MET A 15 40.79 -12.19 -17.91
CA MET A 15 40.28 -13.17 -16.96
C MET A 15 38.92 -13.64 -17.44
N GLU A 16 38.95 -14.90 -17.88
CA GLU A 16 37.84 -15.84 -18.05
C GLU A 16 36.68 -15.60 -17.07
N ASN A 17 35.46 -15.82 -17.58
CA ASN A 17 34.25 -15.92 -16.78
C ASN A 17 34.40 -17.08 -15.78
N GLY A 18 34.87 -16.79 -14.57
CA GLY A 18 34.91 -17.73 -13.47
C GLY A 18 33.50 -17.92 -12.90
N ASP A 19 32.94 -19.11 -13.07
CA ASP A 19 31.78 -19.57 -12.31
C ASP A 19 32.04 -19.45 -10.80
N ILE A 20 31.09 -18.87 -10.08
CA ILE A 20 31.18 -18.66 -8.63
C ILE A 20 30.94 -20.02 -7.94
N PRO A 21 31.86 -20.50 -7.07
CA PRO A 21 31.65 -21.76 -6.36
C PRO A 21 30.44 -21.67 -5.42
N ASP A 22 29.53 -22.64 -5.57
CA ASP A 22 28.36 -22.81 -4.72
C ASP A 22 28.80 -23.26 -3.32
N HIS A 23 28.74 -22.35 -2.34
CA HIS A 23 29.17 -22.62 -0.97
C HIS A 23 28.06 -23.35 -0.20
N LYS A 24 28.19 -24.67 -0.04
CA LYS A 24 27.21 -25.55 0.62
C LYS A 24 27.19 -25.49 2.16
N ASP A 25 27.61 -24.40 2.78
CA ASP A 25 27.78 -24.34 4.25
C ASP A 25 26.75 -23.47 4.99
N GLY A 26 25.65 -23.08 4.35
CA GLY A 26 24.55 -22.34 5.01
C GLY A 26 24.93 -20.93 5.53
N ARG A 27 26.20 -20.52 5.41
CA ARG A 27 26.65 -19.16 5.64
C ARG A 27 26.27 -18.32 4.43
N LYS A 28 25.44 -17.29 4.66
CA LYS A 28 25.07 -16.33 3.61
C LYS A 28 26.34 -15.70 3.02
N ASN A 29 26.48 -15.76 1.70
CA ASN A 29 27.61 -15.20 0.99
C ASN A 29 27.73 -13.69 1.32
N SER A 30 28.77 -13.28 2.03
CA SER A 30 28.97 -11.89 2.47
C SER A 30 29.10 -10.92 1.29
N ALA A 31 29.55 -11.40 0.13
CA ALA A 31 29.56 -10.68 -1.14
C ALA A 31 28.15 -10.30 -1.67
N ILE A 32 27.12 -11.07 -1.29
CA ILE A 32 25.70 -10.77 -1.54
C ILE A 32 25.11 -9.95 -0.39
N THR A 33 25.66 -10.09 0.82
CA THR A 33 25.09 -9.52 2.06
C THR A 33 25.55 -8.08 2.33
N SER A 34 26.59 -7.59 1.64
CA SER A 34 27.01 -6.17 1.65
C SER A 34 26.97 -5.60 0.23
N PRO A 35 25.78 -5.35 -0.33
CA PRO A 35 25.64 -5.17 -1.77
C PRO A 35 26.00 -3.77 -2.26
N ILE A 36 26.26 -2.80 -1.36
CA ILE A 36 26.46 -1.39 -1.71
C ILE A 36 27.94 -1.04 -1.56
N VAL A 37 28.57 -0.64 -2.66
CA VAL A 37 29.99 -0.25 -2.73
C VAL A 37 30.05 1.10 -3.42
N LEU A 38 30.88 2.03 -2.93
CA LEU A 38 31.17 3.27 -3.65
C LEU A 38 32.29 3.02 -4.65
N ASP A 39 32.16 3.54 -5.86
CA ASP A 39 33.25 3.54 -6.82
C ASP A 39 34.28 4.60 -6.42
N ASP A 40 35.53 4.18 -6.21
CA ASP A 40 36.60 5.06 -5.72
C ASP A 40 37.00 6.14 -6.74
N TYR A 41 36.67 5.94 -8.03
CA TYR A 41 37.04 6.87 -9.10
C TYR A 41 35.95 7.89 -9.44
N THR A 42 34.68 7.46 -9.44
CA THR A 42 33.53 8.32 -9.79
C THR A 42 32.71 8.78 -8.58
N GLY A 43 32.87 8.15 -7.42
CA GLY A 43 32.03 8.37 -6.25
C GLY A 43 30.61 7.80 -6.38
N GLU A 44 30.32 7.04 -7.44
CA GLU A 44 28.99 6.48 -7.70
C GLU A 44 28.68 5.30 -6.79
N VAL A 45 27.40 5.15 -6.43
CA VAL A 45 26.92 4.01 -5.64
C VAL A 45 26.68 2.80 -6.54
N LEU A 46 27.46 1.75 -6.35
CA LEU A 46 27.34 0.47 -7.04
C LEU A 46 26.57 -0.54 -6.20
N VAL A 47 25.66 -1.28 -6.83
CA VAL A 47 24.98 -2.42 -6.23
C VAL A 47 25.31 -3.72 -6.94
N LYS A 48 25.81 -4.72 -6.18
CA LYS A 48 26.06 -6.07 -6.69
C LYS A 48 24.75 -6.88 -6.77
N LYS A 49 24.47 -7.42 -7.95
CA LYS A 49 23.34 -8.35 -8.15
C LYS A 49 23.71 -9.75 -7.67
N ALA A 50 22.71 -10.61 -7.47
CA ALA A 50 22.90 -12.02 -7.15
C ALA A 50 23.77 -12.78 -8.17
N THR A 51 23.84 -12.28 -9.41
CA THR A 51 24.70 -12.81 -10.49
C THR A 51 26.15 -12.31 -10.45
N GLY A 52 26.56 -11.58 -9.40
CA GLY A 52 27.91 -11.02 -9.25
C GLY A 52 28.19 -9.73 -10.03
N LYS A 53 27.34 -9.38 -11.00
CA LYS A 53 27.48 -8.14 -11.79
C LYS A 53 27.13 -6.90 -10.97
N SER A 54 28.03 -5.91 -10.98
CA SER A 54 27.81 -4.59 -10.39
C SER A 54 26.94 -3.72 -11.32
N LYS A 55 25.99 -2.97 -10.75
CA LYS A 55 25.18 -1.98 -11.47
C LYS A 55 25.19 -0.68 -10.69
N ILE A 56 25.38 0.45 -11.38
CA ILE A 56 25.21 1.79 -10.79
C ILE A 56 23.77 1.95 -10.33
N ARG A 57 23.57 2.27 -9.04
CA ARG A 57 22.30 2.75 -8.50
C ARG A 57 22.23 4.24 -8.81
N LYS A 58 21.54 4.57 -9.90
CA LYS A 58 21.05 5.94 -10.07
C LYS A 58 19.99 6.18 -9.01
N GLY A 59 20.19 7.18 -8.17
CA GLY A 59 19.15 7.70 -7.30
C GLY A 59 18.02 8.33 -8.13
N GLN A 60 17.03 8.86 -7.44
CA GLN A 60 16.10 9.80 -8.07
C GLN A 60 16.88 11.03 -8.54
N SER A 61 16.55 11.57 -9.72
CA SER A 61 17.13 12.84 -10.14
C SER A 61 16.56 13.99 -9.32
N GLU A 62 17.29 15.09 -9.19
CA GLU A 62 16.77 16.27 -8.50
C GLU A 62 15.49 16.79 -9.19
N GLU A 63 15.45 16.73 -10.52
CA GLU A 63 14.27 17.10 -11.31
C GLU A 63 13.04 16.27 -10.94
N ASP A 64 13.19 14.94 -10.93
CA ASP A 64 12.10 14.03 -10.54
C ASP A 64 11.64 14.26 -9.08
N TYR A 65 12.56 14.66 -8.20
CA TYR A 65 12.24 14.96 -6.81
C TYR A 65 11.45 16.26 -6.68
N GLN A 66 11.88 17.32 -7.38
CA GLN A 66 11.17 18.59 -7.42
C GLN A 66 9.77 18.45 -8.03
N ASP A 67 9.63 17.66 -9.09
CA ASP A 67 8.33 17.36 -9.70
C ASP A 67 7.38 16.68 -8.71
N GLN A 68 7.88 15.72 -7.93
CA GLN A 68 7.07 15.06 -6.89
C GLN A 68 6.68 16.01 -5.77
N LEU A 69 7.54 16.93 -5.36
CA LEU A 69 7.21 17.96 -4.37
C LEU A 69 6.12 18.89 -4.89
N VAL A 70 6.22 19.35 -6.15
CA VAL A 70 5.18 20.16 -6.79
C VAL A 70 3.86 19.41 -6.84
N GLN A 71 3.87 18.15 -7.28
CA GLN A 71 2.67 17.32 -7.33
C GLN A 71 2.05 17.12 -5.95
N PHE A 72 2.86 16.86 -4.92
CA PHE A 72 2.37 16.62 -3.58
C PHE A 72 1.80 17.89 -2.91
N PHE A 73 2.55 18.99 -2.93
CA PHE A 73 2.19 20.20 -2.18
C PHE A 73 1.31 21.16 -2.97
N GLN A 74 1.51 21.30 -4.27
CA GLN A 74 0.82 22.31 -5.09
C GLN A 74 -0.39 21.74 -5.81
N CYS A 75 -0.27 20.52 -6.38
CA CYS A 75 -1.35 19.94 -7.17
C CYS A 75 -2.31 19.09 -6.31
N GLY A 76 -1.78 18.12 -5.57
CA GLY A 76 -2.56 17.12 -4.84
C GLY A 76 -2.91 17.51 -3.40
N GLN A 77 -2.24 18.52 -2.84
CA GLN A 77 -2.37 18.98 -1.44
C GLN A 77 -2.22 17.86 -0.38
N GLY A 78 -1.57 16.76 -0.74
CA GLY A 78 -1.40 15.59 0.11
C GLY A 78 -2.70 14.92 0.56
N PRO A 79 -2.61 13.91 1.43
CA PRO A 79 -3.78 13.25 2.00
C PRO A 79 -4.52 14.19 2.95
N VAL A 80 -5.80 14.43 2.67
CA VAL A 80 -6.67 15.23 3.55
C VAL A 80 -7.05 14.41 4.77
N ARG A 81 -6.85 14.98 5.96
CA ARG A 81 -7.32 14.38 7.21
C ARG A 81 -8.82 14.60 7.35
N THR A 82 -9.57 13.51 7.47
CA THR A 82 -10.99 13.57 7.81
C THR A 82 -11.19 14.20 9.20
N GLU A 83 -12.12 15.14 9.31
CA GLU A 83 -12.42 15.82 10.58
C GLU A 83 -12.88 14.83 11.66
N VAL A 84 -12.56 15.16 12.91
CA VAL A 84 -13.11 14.43 14.07
C VAL A 84 -14.62 14.65 14.09
N GLY A 85 -15.38 13.54 14.21
CA GLY A 85 -16.84 13.60 14.22
C GLY A 85 -17.47 13.88 12.85
N TRP A 86 -16.74 13.73 11.73
CA TRP A 86 -17.34 13.96 10.41
C TRP A 86 -18.59 13.10 10.16
N MET A 87 -18.63 11.88 10.70
CA MET A 87 -19.80 11.00 10.61
C MET A 87 -20.98 11.45 11.49
N ASP A 88 -20.78 12.33 12.48
CA ASP A 88 -21.88 12.93 13.27
C ASP A 88 -22.65 13.95 12.45
N LYS A 89 -21.96 14.60 11.52
CA LYS A 89 -22.51 15.61 10.62
C LYS A 89 -23.17 14.98 9.38
N LEU A 90 -23.16 13.65 9.26
CA LEU A 90 -23.69 12.94 8.11
C LEU A 90 -25.22 13.09 8.08
N CYS A 91 -25.71 14.11 7.36
CA CYS A 91 -27.13 14.30 7.15
C CYS A 91 -27.61 13.33 6.08
N LEU A 92 -28.23 12.23 6.52
CA LEU A 92 -28.70 11.17 5.64
C LEU A 92 -29.94 11.55 4.83
N GLU A 93 -30.68 12.57 5.28
CA GLU A 93 -31.92 13.03 4.65
C GLU A 93 -31.66 13.94 3.43
N ASN A 94 -30.48 14.55 3.35
CA ASN A 94 -30.15 15.57 2.35
C ASN A 94 -29.17 15.10 1.27
N HIS A 95 -28.78 13.83 1.28
CA HIS A 95 -27.79 13.31 0.33
C HIS A 95 -28.41 12.20 -0.52
N ASN A 96 -28.47 12.46 -1.83
CA ASN A 96 -28.72 11.44 -2.85
C ASN A 96 -27.51 10.50 -2.88
N TYR A 97 -27.44 9.57 -1.94
CA TYR A 97 -26.45 8.50 -2.00
C TYR A 97 -26.78 7.60 -3.19
N ASP A 98 -25.89 7.57 -4.15
CA ASP A 98 -25.86 6.55 -5.18
C ASP A 98 -25.37 5.22 -4.57
N ILE A 99 -26.34 4.42 -4.14
CA ILE A 99 -26.13 3.07 -3.62
C ILE A 99 -25.42 2.14 -4.62
N SER A 100 -25.28 2.49 -5.91
CA SER A 100 -24.50 1.70 -6.86
C SER A 100 -23.00 1.76 -6.55
N ILE A 101 -22.56 2.85 -5.90
CA ILE A 101 -21.19 3.11 -5.50
C ILE A 101 -20.89 2.39 -4.19
N LYS A 102 -19.91 1.47 -4.22
CA LYS A 102 -19.50 0.68 -3.05
C LYS A 102 -19.09 1.55 -1.85
N GLN A 103 -18.38 2.65 -2.11
CA GLN A 103 -17.93 3.55 -1.05
C GLN A 103 -19.10 4.23 -0.33
N GLU A 104 -20.17 4.55 -1.04
CA GLU A 104 -21.36 5.17 -0.45
C GLU A 104 -22.14 4.16 0.38
N ARG A 105 -22.30 2.94 -0.13
CA ARG A 105 -22.84 1.84 0.67
C ARG A 105 -22.05 1.61 1.94
N GLN A 106 -20.72 1.60 1.86
CA GLN A 106 -19.86 1.45 3.03
C GLN A 106 -20.09 2.58 4.04
N LYS A 107 -20.21 3.84 3.60
CA LYS A 107 -20.51 4.98 4.48
C LYS A 107 -21.83 4.79 5.22
N LEU A 108 -22.88 4.39 4.51
CA LEU A 108 -24.20 4.12 5.07
C LEU A 108 -24.17 2.97 6.08
N THR A 109 -23.56 1.85 5.72
CA THR A 109 -23.40 0.68 6.61
C THR A 109 -22.59 1.04 7.86
N SER A 110 -21.48 1.77 7.71
CA SER A 110 -20.67 2.22 8.84
C SER A 110 -21.41 3.21 9.75
N TYR A 111 -22.26 4.08 9.20
CA TYR A 111 -23.13 4.93 10.02
C TYR A 111 -24.12 4.09 10.84
N CYS A 112 -24.74 3.08 10.22
CA CYS A 112 -25.63 2.15 10.90
C CYS A 112 -24.93 1.40 12.05
N GLN A 113 -23.73 0.87 11.80
CA GLN A 113 -22.90 0.22 12.82
C GLN A 113 -22.59 1.15 13.99
N ARG A 114 -22.28 2.42 13.69
CA ARG A 114 -22.00 3.42 14.69
C ARG A 114 -23.18 3.68 15.62
N LEU A 115 -24.39 3.79 15.08
CA LEU A 115 -25.61 3.89 15.90
C LEU A 115 -25.73 2.69 16.86
N TYR A 116 -25.48 1.48 16.35
CA TYR A 116 -25.53 0.26 17.14
C TYR A 116 -24.50 0.25 18.28
N PHE A 117 -23.24 0.58 17.99
CA PHE A 117 -22.18 0.61 19.02
C PHE A 117 -22.35 1.75 20.02
N ASN A 118 -22.97 2.86 19.62
CA ASN A 118 -23.39 3.94 20.51
C ASN A 118 -24.65 3.61 21.31
N LYS A 119 -25.13 2.35 21.27
CA LYS A 119 -26.32 1.85 21.99
C LYS A 119 -27.62 2.53 21.58
N LYS A 120 -27.66 3.20 20.43
CA LYS A 120 -28.87 3.77 19.86
C LYS A 120 -29.65 2.69 19.11
N PHE A 121 -30.10 1.67 19.83
CA PHE A 121 -30.60 0.44 19.23
C PHE A 121 -31.86 0.65 18.38
N HIS A 122 -32.76 1.54 18.79
CA HIS A 122 -33.97 1.88 18.02
C HIS A 122 -33.60 2.52 16.67
N GLU A 123 -32.79 3.58 16.68
CA GLU A 123 -32.33 4.26 15.47
C GLU A 123 -31.55 3.31 14.55
N SER A 124 -30.67 2.48 15.12
CA SER A 124 -29.89 1.51 14.33
C SER A 124 -30.77 0.45 13.66
N HIS A 125 -31.85 0.03 14.30
CA HIS A 125 -32.77 -0.97 13.77
C HIS A 125 -33.56 -0.40 12.58
N GLU A 126 -34.19 0.76 12.79
CA GLU A 126 -34.96 1.46 11.75
C GLU A 126 -34.09 1.77 10.54
N PHE A 127 -32.85 2.21 10.78
CA PHE A 127 -31.93 2.54 9.70
C PHE A 127 -31.44 1.29 8.95
N ALA A 128 -31.14 0.20 9.67
CA ALA A 128 -30.73 -1.05 9.05
C ALA A 128 -31.83 -1.65 8.14
N LEU A 129 -33.10 -1.57 8.56
CA LEU A 129 -34.23 -2.00 7.74
C LEU A 129 -34.32 -1.22 6.42
N LYS A 130 -34.24 0.12 6.49
CA LYS A 130 -34.25 0.98 5.30
C LYS A 130 -33.10 0.65 4.34
N LEU A 131 -31.88 0.45 4.85
CA LEU A 131 -30.74 0.07 4.02
C LEU A 131 -30.91 -1.30 3.38
N LEU A 132 -31.48 -2.26 4.10
CA LEU A 132 -31.69 -3.61 3.61
C LEU A 132 -32.74 -3.65 2.47
N GLU A 133 -33.79 -2.83 2.56
CA GLU A 133 -34.76 -2.63 1.47
C GLU A 133 -34.10 -2.06 0.20
N LEU A 134 -33.13 -1.16 0.35
CA LEU A 134 -32.37 -0.59 -0.77
C LEU A 134 -31.35 -1.57 -1.35
N TYR A 135 -30.70 -2.38 -0.50
CA TYR A 135 -29.57 -3.23 -0.90
C TYR A 135 -30.01 -4.54 -1.55
N ARG A 136 -31.09 -5.17 -1.08
CA ARG A 136 -31.55 -6.46 -1.61
C ARG A 136 -31.89 -6.44 -3.11
N PRO A 137 -32.62 -5.45 -3.66
CA PRO A 137 -32.89 -5.38 -5.09
C PRO A 137 -31.63 -5.16 -5.94
N MET A 138 -30.58 -4.60 -5.34
CA MET A 138 -29.33 -4.26 -6.00
C MET A 138 -28.29 -5.36 -5.97
N ASP A 139 -28.44 -6.37 -5.11
CA ASP A 139 -27.48 -7.46 -4.97
C ASP A 139 -27.51 -8.40 -6.19
N LYS A 140 -26.88 -7.96 -7.27
CA LYS A 140 -26.67 -8.76 -8.47
C LYS A 140 -25.44 -9.62 -8.30
N LYS A 141 -25.63 -10.94 -8.33
CA LYS A 141 -24.55 -11.95 -8.23
C LYS A 141 -23.84 -11.97 -6.87
N ASN A 142 -24.58 -11.79 -5.77
CA ASN A 142 -24.04 -11.94 -4.41
C ASN A 142 -22.84 -11.02 -4.11
N LYS A 143 -22.85 -9.80 -4.69
CA LYS A 143 -21.77 -8.81 -4.51
C LYS A 143 -21.89 -8.06 -3.19
N MET A 144 -23.08 -8.05 -2.60
CA MET A 144 -23.40 -7.30 -1.39
C MET A 144 -23.74 -8.20 -0.20
N VAL A 145 -23.48 -9.51 -0.31
CA VAL A 145 -23.83 -10.50 0.74
C VAL A 145 -23.29 -10.08 2.11
N LYS A 146 -22.01 -9.72 2.21
CA LYS A 146 -21.42 -9.29 3.50
C LYS A 146 -22.11 -8.05 4.06
N GLU A 147 -22.39 -7.07 3.20
CA GLU A 147 -23.04 -5.82 3.59
C GLU A 147 -24.47 -6.10 4.10
N ILE A 148 -25.17 -7.04 3.50
CA ILE A 148 -26.51 -7.49 3.91
C ILE A 148 -26.46 -8.30 5.22
N GLU A 149 -25.53 -9.25 5.34
CA GLU A 149 -25.33 -10.06 6.56
C GLU A 149 -25.05 -9.18 7.78
N GLU A 150 -24.25 -8.12 7.61
CA GLU A 150 -23.97 -7.15 8.67
C GLU A 150 -25.24 -6.38 9.09
N LEU A 151 -26.08 -5.97 8.14
CA LEU A 151 -27.34 -5.30 8.44
C LEU A 151 -28.33 -6.24 9.12
N GLU A 152 -28.44 -7.48 8.67
CA GLU A 152 -29.28 -8.51 9.30
C GLU A 152 -28.83 -8.80 10.74
N TYR A 153 -27.51 -8.86 10.97
CA TYR A 153 -26.95 -8.95 12.31
C TYR A 153 -27.37 -7.76 13.19
N ILE A 154 -27.28 -6.53 12.69
CA ILE A 154 -27.69 -5.34 13.44
C ILE A 154 -29.19 -5.39 13.76
N ILE A 155 -30.06 -5.73 12.80
CA ILE A 155 -31.51 -5.82 12.99
C ILE A 155 -31.84 -6.82 14.09
N LYS A 156 -31.28 -8.04 14.01
CA LYS A 156 -31.55 -9.09 15.00
C LYS A 156 -31.15 -8.65 16.41
N ASN A 157 -29.90 -8.20 16.58
CA ASN A 157 -29.36 -7.91 17.90
C ASN A 157 -29.90 -6.59 18.49
N SER A 158 -30.22 -5.61 17.64
CA SER A 158 -30.81 -4.35 18.11
C SER A 158 -32.21 -4.58 18.67
N LYS A 159 -33.03 -5.44 18.03
CA LYS A 159 -34.35 -5.82 18.53
C LYS A 159 -34.29 -6.55 19.87
N GLU A 160 -33.35 -7.49 20.01
CA GLU A 160 -33.10 -8.16 21.29
C GLU A 160 -32.74 -7.15 22.37
N LYS A 161 -31.81 -6.22 22.09
CA LYS A 161 -31.34 -5.23 23.09
C LYS A 161 -32.36 -4.14 23.42
N GLN A 162 -33.24 -3.78 22.48
CA GLN A 162 -34.38 -2.89 22.75
C GLN A 162 -35.33 -3.49 23.80
N SER A 163 -35.46 -4.82 23.86
CA SER A 163 -36.36 -5.47 24.83
C SER A 163 -35.86 -5.42 26.28
N PHE A 164 -34.58 -5.08 26.50
CA PHE A 164 -33.94 -5.01 27.82
C PHE A 164 -33.67 -3.59 28.32
N THR A 165 -34.03 -2.56 27.54
CA THR A 165 -33.80 -1.14 27.88
C THR A 165 -35.14 -0.45 28.13
#